data_AF-A0A7J9XXB6-F1
#
_entry.id   AF-A0A7J9XXB6-F1
#
_cell.length_a   1.000
_cell.length_b   1.000
_cell.length_c   1.000
_cell.angle_alpha   90.00
_cell.angle_beta   90.00
_cell.angle_gamma   90.00
#
_symmetry.space_group_name_H-M   'P 1'
#
loop_
_entity.id
_entity.type
_entity.pdbx_description
1 polymer ?
#
loop_
_entity_poly.entity_id
_entity_poly.type
_entity_poly.pdbx_seq_one_letter_code
_entity_poly.pdbx_strand_id
1 'polypeptide(L)' 'MLEDGELDALISPRVPSTFKSGVGKVVRLFPDPWSVARDYFTRTRIFPIMHLVVIKSEIVDANHWVAQTLSKAFVAAK' A
#
# COMPACT_ATOMS: atom_id res chain seq x y z
N MET A 1 12.33 12.86 -15.85
CA MET A 1 10.97 13.09 -15.34
C MET A 1 10.92 13.64 -13.91
N LEU A 2 10.80 12.80 -12.85
CA LEU A 2 10.57 13.32 -11.49
C LEU A 2 11.78 14.02 -10.88
N GLU A 3 12.98 13.47 -11.03
CA GLU A 3 14.22 14.11 -10.54
C GLU A 3 14.60 15.35 -11.37
N ASP A 4 14.29 15.33 -12.66
CA ASP A 4 14.60 16.40 -13.61
C ASP A 4 13.58 17.56 -13.55
N GLY A 5 12.51 17.42 -12.75
CA GLY A 5 11.49 18.46 -12.57
C GLY A 5 10.42 18.51 -13.67
N GLU A 6 10.36 17.53 -14.57
CA GLU A 6 9.27 17.43 -15.57
C GLU A 6 7.95 16.94 -14.95
N LEU A 7 8.02 16.27 -13.78
CA LEU A 7 6.86 15.90 -12.96
C LEU A 7 7.01 16.53 -11.58
N ASP A 8 5.94 17.16 -11.08
CA ASP A 8 5.93 17.73 -9.72
C ASP A 8 5.76 16.66 -8.63
N ALA A 9 5.00 15.60 -8.93
CA ALA A 9 4.71 14.53 -7.98
C ALA A 9 4.39 13.21 -8.69
N LEU A 10 4.56 12.10 -7.96
CA LEU A 10 4.25 10.75 -8.43
C LEU A 10 3.52 9.96 -7.34
N ILE A 11 2.38 9.36 -7.71
CA ILE A 11 1.67 8.36 -6.91
C ILE A 11 1.90 7.00 -7.58
N SER A 12 2.60 6.09 -6.92
CA SER A 12 2.96 4.79 -7.49
C SER A 12 3.04 3.71 -6.39
N PRO A 13 2.65 2.45 -6.69
CA PRO A 13 2.80 1.33 -5.76
C PRO A 13 4.28 0.95 -5.54
N ARG A 14 5.15 1.24 -6.51
CA ARG A 14 6.60 1.03 -6.38
C ARG A 14 7.30 2.36 -6.14
N VAL A 15 8.28 2.34 -5.24
CA VAL A 15 9.18 3.48 -5.03
C VAL A 15 9.96 3.74 -6.32
N PRO A 16 9.95 4.97 -6.87
CA PRO A 16 10.70 5.28 -8.08
C PRO A 16 12.20 5.10 -7.84
N SER A 17 12.95 4.66 -8.85
CA SER A 17 14.40 4.44 -8.76
C SER A 17 15.15 5.70 -8.29
N THR A 18 14.70 6.86 -8.74
CA THR A 18 15.23 8.19 -8.39
C THR A 18 15.08 8.56 -6.92
N PHE A 19 14.19 7.90 -6.17
CA PHE A 19 14.08 8.12 -4.71
C PHE A 19 15.35 7.68 -3.95
N LYS A 20 16.06 6.65 -4.46
CA LYS A 20 17.30 6.16 -3.84
C LYS A 20 18.55 6.77 -4.46
N SER A 21 18.57 6.98 -5.78
CA SER A 21 19.73 7.49 -6.50
C SER A 21 19.87 9.01 -6.47
N GLY A 22 18.75 9.74 -6.47
CA GLY A 22 18.71 11.21 -6.49
C GLY A 22 18.68 11.81 -5.10
N VAL A 23 19.71 11.55 -4.28
CA VAL A 23 19.78 11.96 -2.86
C VAL A 23 19.34 13.41 -2.68
N GLY A 24 18.22 13.61 -1.99
CA GLY A 24 17.67 14.91 -1.63
C GLY A 24 16.78 15.59 -2.67
N LYS A 25 16.75 15.14 -3.94
CA LYS A 25 15.91 15.72 -4.99
C LYS A 25 14.50 15.14 -5.03
N VAL A 26 14.37 13.84 -4.75
CA VAL A 26 13.07 13.16 -4.67
C VAL A 26 12.80 12.78 -3.23
N VAL A 27 11.70 13.30 -2.67
CA VAL A 27 11.32 13.11 -1.27
C VAL A 27 9.91 12.53 -1.15
N ARG A 28 9.57 12.03 0.04
CA ARG A 28 8.17 11.71 0.35
C ARG A 28 7.41 13.02 0.54
N LEU A 29 6.21 13.11 -0.05
CA LEU A 29 5.31 14.27 0.14
C LEU A 29 4.99 14.50 1.62
N PHE A 30 4.75 13.41 2.36
CA PHE A 30 4.58 13.41 3.81
C PHE A 30 5.82 12.78 4.47
N PRO A 31 6.51 13.49 5.38
CA PRO A 31 7.64 12.92 6.12
C PRO A 31 7.28 11.68 6.93
N ASP A 32 6.07 11.68 7.53
CA ASP A 32 5.47 10.53 8.20
C ASP A 32 4.14 10.16 7.53
N PRO A 33 4.18 9.31 6.49
CA PRO A 33 2.96 8.91 5.79
C PRO A 33 2.02 8.06 6.66
N TRP A 34 2.52 7.40 7.71
CA TRP A 34 1.69 6.57 8.59
C TRP A 34 0.80 7.42 9.48
N SER A 35 1.37 8.46 10.11
CA SER A 35 0.59 9.40 10.91
C SER A 35 -0.50 10.09 10.07
N VAL A 36 -0.13 10.56 8.86
CA VAL A 36 -1.07 11.20 7.93
C VAL A 36 -2.19 10.26 7.50
N ALA A 37 -1.86 9.00 7.16
CA ALA A 37 -2.87 8.02 6.79
C ALA A 37 -3.84 7.69 7.94
N ARG A 38 -3.35 7.60 9.18
CA ARG A 38 -4.16 7.36 10.37
C ARG A 38 -5.11 8.52 10.67
N ASP A 39 -4.62 9.75 10.59
CA ASP A 39 -5.43 10.95 10.72
C ASP A 39 -6.51 11.02 9.63
N TYR A 40 -6.13 10.79 8.37
CA TYR A 40 -7.06 10.75 7.25
C TYR A 40 -8.20 9.74 7.48
N PHE A 41 -7.88 8.51 7.87
CA PHE A 41 -8.89 7.50 8.18
C PHE A 41 -9.76 7.90 9.37
N THR A 42 -9.17 8.50 10.42
CA THR A 42 -9.90 8.94 11.60
C THR A 42 -10.95 9.99 11.24
N ARG A 43 -10.60 10.95 10.39
CA ARG A 43 -11.50 12.04 9.95
C ARG A 43 -12.54 11.58 8.92
N THR A 44 -12.16 10.71 7.98
CA THR A 44 -12.99 10.42 6.80
C THR A 44 -13.63 9.04 6.80
N ARG A 45 -13.10 8.10 7.60
CA ARG A 45 -13.40 6.66 7.55
C ARG A 45 -13.16 6.00 6.19
N ILE A 46 -12.48 6.69 5.28
CA ILE A 46 -12.04 6.14 4.01
C ILE A 46 -10.67 5.52 4.22
N PHE A 47 -10.55 4.22 3.99
CA PHE A 47 -9.27 3.53 4.05
C PHE A 47 -8.55 3.64 2.70
N PRO A 48 -7.26 4.04 2.66
CA PRO A 48 -6.52 4.16 1.41
C PRO A 48 -6.44 2.84 0.63
N ILE A 49 -6.23 2.95 -0.69
CA ILE A 49 -6.06 1.79 -1.58
C ILE A 49 -4.88 0.93 -1.08
N MET A 50 -5.15 -0.32 -0.72
CA MET A 50 -4.16 -1.30 -0.29
C MET A 50 -4.25 -2.57 -1.13
N HIS A 51 -3.16 -3.35 -1.16
CA HIS A 51 -3.17 -4.66 -1.82
C HIS A 51 -4.08 -5.61 -1.04
N LEU A 52 -4.97 -6.29 -1.76
CA LEU A 52 -5.94 -7.24 -1.21
C LEU A 52 -5.70 -8.63 -1.80
N VAL A 53 -5.90 -9.66 -0.98
CA VAL A 53 -6.06 -11.03 -1.44
C VAL A 53 -7.54 -11.33 -1.48
N VAL A 54 -8.03 -11.81 -2.62
CA VAL A 54 -9.44 -12.17 -2.81
C VAL A 54 -9.56 -13.66 -3.12
N ILE A 55 -10.65 -14.25 -2.64
CA ILE A 55 -10.99 -15.65 -2.88
C ILE A 55 -12.37 -15.65 -3.55
N LYS A 56 -12.57 -16.49 -4.56
CA LYS A 56 -13.91 -16.67 -5.14
C LYS A 56 -14.88 -17.21 -4.10
N SER A 57 -16.09 -16.68 -4.06
CA SER A 57 -17.11 -17.07 -3.07
C SER A 57 -17.39 -18.58 -3.09
N GLU A 58 -17.49 -19.20 -4.27
CA GLU A 58 -17.72 -20.65 -4.43
C GLU A 58 -16.70 -21.52 -3.68
N ILE A 59 -15.46 -21.05 -3.54
CA ILE A 59 -14.41 -21.78 -2.82
C ILE A 59 -14.64 -21.67 -1.32
N VAL A 60 -15.06 -20.50 -0.84
CA VAL A 60 -15.37 -20.25 0.58
C VAL A 60 -16.63 -21.00 0.99
N ASP A 61 -17.64 -21.05 0.12
CA ASP A 61 -18.89 -21.76 0.35
C ASP A 61 -18.66 -23.28 0.45
N ALA A 62 -17.79 -23.83 -0.40
CA ALA A 62 -17.39 -25.23 -0.32
C ALA A 62 -16.40 -25.53 0.82
N ASN A 63 -15.59 -24.54 1.23
CA ASN A 63 -14.50 -24.69 2.20
C ASN A 63 -14.44 -23.51 3.17
N HIS A 64 -15.39 -23.41 4.10
CA HIS A 64 -15.51 -22.26 5.00
C HIS A 64 -14.25 -21.91 5.82
N TRP A 65 -13.35 -22.87 6.03
CA TRP A 65 -12.09 -22.68 6.75
C TRP A 65 -10.99 -21.98 5.93
N VAL A 66 -11.12 -21.91 4.59
CA VAL A 66 -10.03 -21.50 3.69
C VAL A 66 -9.56 -20.07 3.93
N ALA A 67 -10.48 -19.14 4.18
CA ALA A 67 -10.15 -17.73 4.41
C ALA A 67 -9.28 -17.56 5.67
N GLN A 68 -9.62 -18.24 6.75
CA GLN A 68 -8.87 -18.18 8.01
C GLN A 68 -7.49 -18.84 7.87
N THR A 69 -7.42 -20.02 7.25
CA THR A 69 -6.16 -20.74 7.08
C THR A 69 -5.20 -19.99 6.17
N LEU A 70 -5.69 -19.42 5.06
CA LEU A 70 -4.88 -18.62 4.15
C LEU A 70 -4.37 -17.33 4.82
N SER A 71 -5.23 -16.66 5.59
CA SER A 71 -4.81 -15.49 6.37
C SER A 71 -3.70 -15.85 7.36
N LYS A 72 -3.84 -16.96 8.09
CA LYS A 72 -2.79 -17.44 9.03
C LYS A 72 -1.49 -17.75 8.29
N ALA A 73 -1.56 -18.39 7.13
CA ALA A 73 -0.39 -18.73 6.32
C ALA A 73 0.36 -17.47 5.85
N PHE A 74 -0.34 -16.45 5.34
CA PHE A 74 0.30 -15.19 4.94
C PHE A 74 0.89 -14.42 6.11
N VAL A 75 0.25 -14.44 7.27
CA VAL A 75 0.81 -13.83 8.50
C VAL A 75 2.09 -14.55 8.93
N ALA A 76 2.12 -15.88 8.84
CA ALA A 76 3.30 -16.67 9.20
C ALA A 76 4.47 -16.54 8.20
N ALA A 77 4.19 -16.22 6.93
CA ALA A 77 5.21 -16.05 5.89
C ALA A 77 5.83 -14.64 5.84
N LYS A 78 5.42 -13.75 6.74
CA LYS A 78 5.89 -12.35 6.80
C LYS A 78 7.31 -12.23 7.35
#